data_AF-A0A3Q3W1M3-F1
#
_entry.id   AF-A0A3Q3W1M3-F1
#
_cell.length_a   1.000
_cell.length_b   1.000
_cell.length_c   1.000
_cell.angle_alpha   90.00
_cell.angle_beta   90.00
_cell.angle_gamma   90.00
#
_symmetry.space_group_name_H-M   'P 1'
#
loop_
_entity.id
_entity.type
_entity.pdbx_description
1 polymer ?
#
loop_
_entity_poly.entity_id
_entity_poly.type
_entity_poly.pdbx_seq_one_letter_code
_entity_poly.pdbx_strand_id
1 'polypeptide(L)'
;MRSQSAVCKVLKHHRGEDHLMSQKSPGQPQLTTRRDDRQLLNLCRRNWKKTGSRLRHLLRRHHGINVSCQTVHRRLLQHGYQDRRITKCPRLTVRRRVAQLRWAREHRWLQLGQCRHFVFMDESCYILDRIDGRQRMWRLRGENLPDDCIQETTPGGGGSVMVSARFHYGGETPLVVLDENVKSFVCWDILENHCLPHARKVYWNNFRLQDYNTRAHRVAAVREFLDAEGVQPVPWPAFSPDTNPIERTIFLSLQEFDWNLTEKWDALPIDDINKLVDSMP
;
A
#
# COMPACT_ATOMS: atom_id res chain seq x y z
N MET A 1 -46.87 -15.14 -34.46
CA MET A 1 -46.58 -16.47 -35.04
C MET A 1 -45.25 -16.41 -35.79
N ARG A 2 -44.34 -17.38 -35.61
CA ARG A 2 -43.10 -17.46 -36.42
C ARG A 2 -43.42 -18.06 -37.80
N SER A 3 -42.73 -17.64 -38.86
CA SER A 3 -43.00 -18.09 -40.23
C SER A 3 -42.70 -19.60 -40.43
N GLN A 4 -43.42 -20.26 -41.34
CA GLN A 4 -43.15 -21.67 -41.73
C GLN A 4 -41.68 -21.90 -42.12
N SER A 5 -41.05 -20.91 -42.75
CA SER A 5 -39.64 -20.95 -43.12
C SER A 5 -38.68 -20.97 -41.92
N ALA A 6 -39.01 -20.25 -40.85
CA ALA A 6 -38.23 -20.26 -39.61
C ALA A 6 -38.38 -21.60 -38.87
N VAL A 7 -39.60 -22.16 -38.85
CA VAL A 7 -39.89 -23.47 -38.25
C VAL A 7 -39.13 -24.59 -38.98
N CYS A 8 -39.14 -24.59 -40.32
CA CYS A 8 -38.40 -25.58 -41.12
C CYS A 8 -36.88 -25.50 -40.89
N LYS A 9 -36.30 -24.30 -40.72
CA LYS A 9 -34.88 -24.13 -40.42
C LYS A 9 -34.49 -24.72 -39.07
N VAL A 10 -35.31 -24.49 -38.04
CA VAL A 10 -35.09 -25.04 -36.69
C VAL A 10 -35.18 -26.56 -36.70
N LEU A 11 -36.20 -27.13 -37.35
CA LEU A 11 -36.38 -28.58 -37.46
C LEU A 11 -35.25 -29.28 -38.24
N LYS A 12 -34.69 -28.62 -39.26
CA LYS A 12 -33.50 -29.13 -39.98
C LYS A 12 -32.25 -29.16 -39.11
N HIS A 13 -32.04 -28.14 -38.27
CA HIS A 13 -30.92 -28.11 -37.32
C HIS A 13 -31.09 -29.12 -36.17
N HIS A 14 -32.32 -29.38 -35.73
CA HIS A 14 -32.59 -30.30 -34.63
C HIS A 14 -32.41 -31.79 -34.98
N ARG A 15 -32.44 -32.16 -36.27
CA ARG A 15 -32.22 -33.55 -36.72
C ARG A 15 -30.74 -34.00 -36.68
N GLY A 16 -29.79 -33.10 -36.39
CA GLY A 16 -28.36 -33.41 -36.41
C GLY A 16 -27.61 -33.17 -35.10
N GLU A 17 -28.08 -32.29 -34.21
CA GLU A 17 -27.40 -31.93 -32.97
C GLU A 17 -28.41 -31.62 -31.85
N ASP A 18 -28.24 -32.25 -30.68
CA ASP A 18 -29.14 -32.14 -29.51
C ASP A 18 -29.09 -30.78 -28.79
N HIS A 19 -28.32 -29.79 -29.26
CA HIS A 19 -28.21 -28.47 -28.63
C HIS A 19 -28.30 -27.33 -29.65
N LEU A 20 -29.44 -26.63 -29.66
CA LEU A 20 -29.64 -25.39 -30.42
C LEU A 20 -28.88 -24.23 -29.75
N MET A 21 -27.57 -24.15 -29.99
CA MET A 21 -26.79 -22.96 -29.60
C MET A 21 -26.99 -21.86 -30.65
N SER A 22 -27.47 -20.69 -30.21
CA SER A 22 -27.58 -19.51 -31.07
C SER A 22 -26.19 -19.14 -31.61
N GLN A 23 -26.01 -19.18 -32.93
CA GLN A 23 -24.79 -18.67 -33.56
C GLN A 23 -24.69 -17.16 -33.28
N LYS A 24 -23.57 -16.73 -32.68
CA LYS A 24 -23.31 -15.31 -32.42
C LYS A 24 -23.26 -14.56 -33.75
N SER A 25 -24.13 -13.56 -33.92
CA SER A 25 -24.07 -12.66 -35.06
C SER A 25 -22.67 -12.03 -35.17
N PRO A 26 -22.09 -11.95 -36.37
CA PRO A 26 -20.85 -11.22 -36.56
C PRO A 26 -21.09 -9.75 -36.15
N GLY A 27 -20.44 -9.34 -35.07
CA GLY A 27 -20.58 -7.98 -34.54
C GLY A 27 -20.05 -6.92 -35.50
N GLN A 28 -20.24 -5.65 -35.15
CA GLN A 28 -19.76 -4.53 -35.94
C GLN A 28 -18.24 -4.64 -36.22
N PRO A 29 -17.78 -4.40 -37.47
CA PRO A 29 -16.36 -4.42 -37.81
C PRO A 29 -15.56 -3.48 -36.93
N GLN A 30 -14.40 -3.97 -36.51
CA GLN A 30 -13.50 -3.22 -35.65
C GLN A 30 -12.76 -2.13 -36.43
N LEU A 31 -12.76 -0.90 -35.94
CA LEU A 31 -12.05 0.23 -36.57
C LEU A 31 -10.52 0.08 -36.49
N THR A 32 -10.01 -0.65 -35.49
CA THR A 32 -8.57 -0.90 -35.34
C THR A 32 -8.20 -2.31 -35.76
N THR A 33 -7.07 -2.45 -36.43
CA THR A 33 -6.47 -3.73 -36.82
C THR A 33 -5.61 -4.30 -35.69
N ARG A 34 -5.23 -5.58 -35.80
CA ARG A 34 -4.26 -6.20 -34.86
C ARG A 34 -2.92 -5.45 -34.80
N ARG A 35 -2.51 -4.84 -35.92
CA ARG A 35 -1.28 -4.04 -35.98
C ARG A 35 -1.43 -2.76 -35.16
N ASP A 36 -2.57 -2.09 -35.29
CA ASP A 36 -2.89 -0.86 -34.55
C ASP A 36 -2.95 -1.12 -33.05
N ASP A 37 -3.59 -2.23 -32.66
CA ASP A 37 -3.64 -2.65 -31.26
C ASP A 37 -2.23 -2.92 -30.72
N ARG A 38 -1.35 -3.60 -31.48
CA ARG A 38 0.06 -3.80 -31.08
C ARG A 38 0.82 -2.49 -30.89
N GLN A 39 0.59 -1.49 -31.76
CA GLN A 39 1.21 -0.16 -31.60
C GLN A 39 0.71 0.54 -30.34
N LEU A 40 -0.60 0.48 -30.07
CA LEU A 40 -1.19 1.03 -28.86
C LEU A 40 -0.61 0.38 -27.60
N LEU A 41 -0.47 -0.95 -27.56
CA LEU A 41 0.08 -1.66 -26.41
C LEU A 41 1.54 -1.28 -26.16
N ASN A 42 2.36 -1.14 -27.21
CA ASN A 42 3.75 -0.69 -27.09
C ASN A 42 3.85 0.76 -26.58
N LEU A 43 3.00 1.66 -27.08
CA LEU A 43 2.92 3.04 -26.59
C LEU A 43 2.50 3.07 -25.11
N CYS A 44 1.52 2.25 -24.74
CA CYS A 44 1.05 2.12 -23.36
C CYS A 44 2.17 1.63 -22.43
N ARG A 45 2.91 0.58 -22.80
CA ARG A 45 4.05 0.07 -22.00
C ARG A 45 5.11 1.13 -21.75
N ARG A 46 5.45 1.93 -22.76
CA ARG A 46 6.45 3.01 -22.64
C ARG A 46 5.92 4.25 -21.90
N ASN A 47 4.60 4.44 -21.86
CA ASN A 47 3.95 5.64 -21.35
C ASN A 47 2.84 5.30 -20.35
N TRP A 48 3.09 4.30 -19.50
CA TRP A 48 2.07 3.66 -18.68
C TRP A 48 1.36 4.60 -17.69
N LYS A 49 1.99 5.73 -17.33
CA LYS A 49 1.42 6.82 -16.50
C LYS A 49 0.54 7.83 -17.27
N LYS A 50 0.41 7.71 -18.59
CA LYS A 50 -0.34 8.68 -19.41
C LYS A 50 -1.82 8.30 -19.48
N THR A 51 -2.69 9.32 -19.46
CA THR A 51 -4.14 9.14 -19.59
C THR A 51 -4.51 8.56 -20.96
N GLY A 52 -5.68 7.91 -21.06
CA GLY A 52 -6.19 7.39 -22.32
C GLY A 52 -6.26 8.45 -23.43
N SER A 53 -6.60 9.70 -23.08
CA SER A 53 -6.59 10.84 -24.02
C SER A 53 -5.19 11.17 -24.54
N ARG A 54 -4.17 11.08 -23.68
CA ARG A 54 -2.79 11.31 -24.11
C ARG A 54 -2.25 10.15 -24.94
N LEU A 55 -2.59 8.91 -24.59
CA LEU A 55 -2.29 7.74 -25.42
C LEU A 55 -2.95 7.83 -26.79
N ARG A 56 -4.21 8.27 -26.88
CA ARG A 56 -4.88 8.58 -28.15
C ARG A 56 -4.09 9.58 -28.99
N HIS A 57 -3.68 10.70 -28.38
CA HIS A 57 -2.90 11.71 -29.10
C HIS A 57 -1.55 11.19 -29.59
N LEU A 58 -0.86 10.38 -28.78
CA LEU A 58 0.39 9.73 -29.20
C LEU A 58 0.13 8.72 -30.33
N LEU A 59 -0.91 7.92 -30.24
CA LEU A 59 -1.27 6.95 -31.26
C LEU A 59 -1.57 7.63 -32.61
N ARG A 60 -2.34 8.73 -32.59
CA ARG A 60 -2.59 9.56 -33.79
C ARG A 60 -1.31 10.19 -34.33
N ARG A 61 -0.48 10.77 -33.45
CA ARG A 61 0.75 11.50 -33.85
C ARG A 61 1.82 10.57 -34.43
N HIS A 62 2.04 9.42 -33.81
CA HIS A 62 3.13 8.50 -34.17
C HIS A 62 2.76 7.52 -35.28
N HIS A 63 1.47 7.16 -35.38
CA HIS A 63 1.03 6.09 -36.28
C HIS A 63 -0.14 6.49 -37.19
N GLY A 64 -0.62 7.74 -37.12
CA GLY A 64 -1.73 8.23 -37.95
C GLY A 64 -3.11 7.67 -37.59
N ILE A 65 -3.19 6.81 -36.57
CA ILE A 65 -4.44 6.10 -36.21
C ILE A 65 -5.35 7.04 -35.42
N ASN A 66 -6.50 7.38 -36.01
CA ASN A 66 -7.49 8.27 -35.40
C ASN A 66 -8.62 7.46 -34.75
N VAL A 67 -8.63 7.39 -33.43
CA VAL A 67 -9.61 6.63 -32.64
C VAL A 67 -10.14 7.48 -31.49
N SER A 68 -11.30 7.13 -30.93
CA SER A 68 -11.81 7.78 -29.72
C SER A 68 -11.04 7.35 -28.46
N CYS A 69 -11.09 8.15 -27.39
CA CYS A 69 -10.52 7.76 -26.08
C CYS A 69 -11.16 6.46 -25.55
N GLN A 70 -12.46 6.29 -25.78
CA GLN A 70 -13.19 5.08 -25.38
C GLN A 70 -12.70 3.84 -26.14
N THR A 71 -12.33 3.99 -27.41
CA THR A 71 -11.72 2.90 -28.18
C THR A 71 -10.38 2.50 -27.60
N VAL A 72 -9.52 3.47 -27.27
CA VAL A 72 -8.23 3.21 -26.59
C VAL A 72 -8.45 2.45 -25.28
N HIS A 73 -9.37 2.92 -24.43
CA HIS A 73 -9.68 2.29 -23.15
C HIS A 73 -10.16 0.84 -23.33
N ARG A 74 -11.13 0.62 -24.24
CA ARG A 74 -11.67 -0.71 -24.55
C ARG A 74 -10.59 -1.67 -25.04
N ARG A 75 -9.67 -1.22 -25.90
CA ARG A 75 -8.57 -2.06 -26.42
C ARG A 75 -7.59 -2.44 -25.32
N LEU A 76 -7.21 -1.50 -24.47
CA LEU A 76 -6.34 -1.78 -23.33
C LEU A 76 -6.98 -2.84 -22.41
N LEU A 77 -8.26 -2.68 -22.06
CA LEU A 77 -8.99 -3.67 -21.26
C LEU A 77 -9.09 -5.04 -21.93
N GLN A 78 -9.38 -5.10 -23.23
CA GLN A 78 -9.44 -6.37 -24.00
C GLN A 78 -8.12 -7.13 -23.97
N HIS A 79 -7.00 -6.41 -23.89
CA HIS A 79 -5.66 -6.99 -23.76
C HIS A 79 -5.19 -7.14 -22.30
N GLY A 80 -6.09 -7.00 -21.33
CA GLY A 80 -5.83 -7.26 -19.92
C GLY A 80 -5.21 -6.11 -19.14
N TYR A 81 -5.01 -4.94 -19.76
CA TYR A 81 -4.54 -3.75 -19.05
C TYR A 81 -5.65 -3.18 -18.19
N GLN A 82 -5.30 -2.74 -17.00
CA GLN A 82 -6.20 -2.11 -16.06
C GLN A 82 -5.70 -0.72 -15.70
N ASP A 83 -6.65 0.20 -15.59
CA ASP A 83 -6.41 1.55 -15.11
C ASP A 83 -6.42 1.54 -13.57
N ARG A 84 -5.23 1.53 -12.95
CA ARG A 84 -5.01 1.42 -11.51
C ARG A 84 -4.42 2.71 -10.94
N ARG A 85 -4.77 3.03 -9.68
CA ARG A 85 -4.10 4.11 -8.95
C ARG A 85 -2.63 3.74 -8.73
N ILE A 86 -1.75 4.74 -8.81
CA ILE A 86 -0.35 4.58 -8.41
C ILE A 86 -0.30 4.44 -6.89
N THR A 87 0.34 3.38 -6.39
CA THR A 87 0.62 3.23 -4.96
C THR A 87 1.87 4.03 -4.63
N LYS A 88 1.74 5.06 -3.81
CA LYS A 88 2.91 5.80 -3.28
C LYS A 88 3.55 4.95 -2.18
N CYS A 89 4.83 4.64 -2.33
CA CYS A 89 5.65 4.00 -1.30
C CYS A 89 6.98 4.75 -1.21
N PRO A 90 7.71 4.66 -0.10
CA PRO A 90 9.08 5.17 -0.04
C PRO A 90 10.01 4.37 -0.94
N ARG A 91 10.92 5.04 -1.67
CA ARG A 91 11.99 4.35 -2.42
C ARG A 91 13.02 3.80 -1.43
N LEU A 92 13.05 2.48 -1.28
CA LEU A 92 14.07 1.81 -0.48
C LEU A 92 15.37 1.68 -1.27
N THR A 93 16.48 2.14 -0.70
CA THR A 93 17.82 1.89 -1.23
C THR A 93 18.14 0.39 -1.21
N VAL A 94 19.03 -0.07 -2.10
CA VAL A 94 19.45 -1.48 -2.16
C VAL A 94 19.93 -1.99 -0.79
N ARG A 95 20.70 -1.18 -0.07
CA ARG A 95 21.17 -1.49 1.29
C ARG A 95 20.02 -1.77 2.26
N ARG A 96 18.94 -0.97 2.21
CA ARG A 96 17.75 -1.15 3.06
C ARG A 96 16.99 -2.42 2.71
N ARG A 97 16.81 -2.70 1.41
CA ARG A 97 16.17 -3.95 0.93
C ARG A 97 16.92 -5.19 1.44
N VAL A 98 18.26 -5.18 1.39
CA VAL A 98 19.07 -6.29 1.91
C VAL A 98 18.94 -6.43 3.44
N ALA A 99 18.93 -5.31 4.18
CA ALA A 99 18.76 -5.34 5.63
C ALA A 99 17.38 -5.89 6.04
N GLN A 100 16.31 -5.47 5.37
CA GLN A 100 14.96 -6.00 5.55
C GLN A 100 14.88 -7.50 5.28
N LEU A 101 15.44 -7.94 4.16
CA LEU A 101 15.43 -9.36 3.80
C LEU A 101 16.22 -10.20 4.80
N ARG A 102 17.35 -9.69 5.29
CA ARG A 102 18.14 -10.36 6.33
C ARG A 102 17.33 -10.49 7.61
N TRP A 103 16.76 -9.40 8.09
CA TRP A 103 15.95 -9.39 9.30
C TRP A 103 14.77 -10.37 9.20
N ALA A 104 14.03 -10.35 8.08
CA ALA A 104 12.90 -11.26 7.86
C ALA A 104 13.31 -12.74 7.81
N ARG A 105 14.56 -13.04 7.39
CA ARG A 105 15.10 -14.41 7.42
C ARG A 105 15.49 -14.82 8.84
N GLU A 106 16.12 -13.94 9.59
CA GLU A 106 16.53 -14.16 10.99
C GLU A 106 15.33 -14.32 11.93
N HIS A 107 14.26 -13.56 11.67
CA HIS A 107 13.06 -13.50 12.50
C HIS A 107 11.89 -14.30 11.92
N ARG A 108 12.15 -15.21 10.98
CA ARG A 108 11.11 -16.09 10.39
C ARG A 108 10.43 -16.97 11.44
N TRP A 109 11.16 -17.32 12.49
CA TRP A 109 10.72 -18.17 13.58
C TRP A 109 10.36 -17.39 14.84
N LEU A 110 10.17 -16.07 14.71
CA LEU A 110 9.65 -15.26 15.80
C LEU A 110 8.33 -15.89 16.24
N GLN A 111 8.21 -16.27 17.51
CA GLN A 111 7.00 -16.95 17.96
C GLN A 111 5.92 -15.91 18.21
N LEU A 112 4.67 -16.23 17.86
CA LEU A 112 3.54 -15.34 18.13
C LEU A 112 3.45 -14.93 19.61
N GLY A 113 3.73 -15.86 20.52
CA GLY A 113 3.79 -15.57 21.95
C GLY A 113 4.83 -14.50 22.32
N GLN A 114 5.93 -14.40 21.58
CA GLN A 114 6.93 -13.33 21.75
C GLN A 114 6.43 -12.01 21.19
N CYS A 115 5.80 -12.01 20.01
CA CYS A 115 5.22 -10.82 19.38
C CYS A 115 4.17 -10.14 20.28
N ARG A 116 3.40 -10.91 21.03
CA ARG A 116 2.39 -10.39 21.97
C ARG A 116 2.98 -9.66 23.19
N HIS A 117 4.28 -9.78 23.43
CA HIS A 117 5.00 -9.05 24.47
C HIS A 117 5.88 -7.93 23.89
N PHE A 118 5.69 -7.58 22.61
CA PHE A 118 6.41 -6.47 21.98
C PHE A 118 5.62 -5.18 22.12
N VAL A 119 6.34 -4.10 22.41
CA VAL A 119 5.83 -2.74 22.26
C VAL A 119 6.33 -2.21 20.93
N PHE A 120 5.39 -2.02 20.00
CA PHE A 120 5.66 -1.46 18.68
C PHE A 120 5.59 0.05 18.75
N MET A 121 6.50 0.72 18.04
CA MET A 121 6.57 2.17 18.00
C MET A 121 6.91 2.64 16.59
N ASP A 122 6.44 3.84 16.24
CA ASP A 122 6.86 4.53 15.03
C ASP A 122 6.73 6.05 15.15
N GLU A 123 7.51 6.75 14.34
CA GLU A 123 7.45 8.20 14.13
C GLU A 123 7.00 8.45 12.69
N SER A 124 5.74 8.86 12.54
CA SER A 124 5.10 9.05 11.25
C SER A 124 4.84 10.53 10.97
N CYS A 125 5.15 10.98 9.75
CA CYS A 125 4.86 12.33 9.31
C CYS A 125 3.48 12.39 8.65
N TYR A 126 2.53 13.01 9.34
CA TYR A 126 1.17 13.21 8.89
C TYR A 126 1.08 14.48 8.03
N ILE A 127 0.86 14.32 6.73
CA ILE A 127 0.73 15.44 5.80
C ILE A 127 -0.70 15.98 5.87
N LEU A 128 -0.85 17.25 6.24
CA LEU A 128 -2.14 17.92 6.45
C LEU A 128 -2.86 18.17 5.11
N ASP A 129 -2.12 18.57 4.07
CA ASP A 129 -2.66 18.71 2.71
C ASP A 129 -2.17 17.58 1.80
N ARG A 130 -2.97 16.52 1.68
CA ARG A 130 -2.75 15.53 0.63
C ARG A 130 -3.06 16.16 -0.73
N ILE A 131 -2.02 16.47 -1.52
CA ILE A 131 -2.19 16.59 -2.98
C ILE A 131 -2.82 15.27 -3.45
N ASP A 132 -4.05 15.36 -3.96
CA ASP A 132 -5.09 14.33 -4.18
C ASP A 132 -4.63 13.03 -4.89
N GLY A 133 -3.37 12.89 -5.30
CA GLY A 133 -2.80 11.59 -5.67
C GLY A 133 -3.52 10.88 -6.82
N ARG A 134 -4.35 11.61 -7.58
CA ARG A 134 -5.22 11.11 -8.66
C ARG A 134 -4.46 10.56 -9.87
N GLN A 135 -3.15 10.34 -9.74
CA GLN A 135 -2.35 9.79 -10.82
C GLN A 135 -2.63 8.30 -10.96
N ARG A 136 -3.04 7.92 -12.17
CA ARG A 136 -3.36 6.55 -12.53
C ARG A 136 -2.38 6.01 -13.55
N MET A 137 -2.33 4.68 -13.64
CA MET A 137 -1.47 3.94 -14.51
C MET A 137 -2.18 2.78 -15.19
N TRP A 138 -1.73 2.47 -16.39
CA TRP A 138 -2.09 1.26 -17.13
C TRP A 138 -1.10 0.14 -16.83
N ARG A 139 -1.60 -1.01 -16.36
CA ARG A 139 -0.76 -2.20 -16.09
C ARG A 139 -1.51 -3.49 -16.38
N LEU A 140 -0.79 -4.56 -16.68
CA LEU A 140 -1.38 -5.90 -16.70
C LEU A 140 -1.58 -6.41 -15.26
N ARG A 141 -2.56 -7.31 -15.10
CA ARG A 141 -2.79 -7.99 -13.82
C ARG A 141 -1.58 -8.86 -13.48
N GLY A 142 -1.00 -8.67 -12.29
CA GLY A 142 0.13 -9.46 -11.79
C GLY A 142 1.53 -8.94 -12.14
N GLU A 143 1.66 -7.87 -12.93
CA GLU A 143 2.98 -7.24 -13.14
C GLU A 143 3.50 -6.60 -11.85
N ASN A 144 4.78 -6.78 -11.51
CA ASN A 144 5.40 -6.08 -10.39
C ASN A 144 5.29 -4.56 -10.58
N LEU A 145 5.15 -3.82 -9.48
CA LEU A 145 5.18 -2.36 -9.52
C LEU A 145 6.55 -1.92 -10.06
N PRO A 146 6.63 -1.17 -11.17
CA PRO A 146 7.89 -0.58 -11.62
C PRO A 146 8.46 0.31 -10.51
N ASP A 147 9.79 0.42 -10.39
CA ASP A 147 10.43 1.31 -9.39
C ASP A 147 9.97 2.78 -9.53
N ASP A 148 9.51 3.18 -10.72
CA ASP A 148 8.91 4.49 -11.00
C ASP A 148 7.47 4.65 -10.52
N CYS A 149 6.80 3.58 -10.10
CA CYS A 149 5.52 3.63 -9.40
C CYS A 149 5.67 4.10 -7.95
N ILE A 150 6.88 3.95 -7.40
CA ILE A 150 7.26 4.37 -6.05
C ILE A 150 7.56 5.88 -6.10
N GLN A 151 6.51 6.68 -5.91
CA GLN A 151 6.66 8.12 -5.77
C GLN A 151 6.99 8.45 -4.32
N GLU A 152 8.15 9.08 -4.11
CA GLU A 152 8.49 9.67 -2.82
C GLU A 152 7.46 10.74 -2.48
N THR A 153 6.88 10.64 -1.28
CA THR A 153 6.04 11.69 -0.75
C THR A 153 6.97 12.84 -0.34
N THR A 154 7.26 13.75 -1.26
CA THR A 154 7.86 15.02 -0.87
C THR A 154 6.79 15.80 -0.09
N PRO A 155 7.09 16.35 1.09
CA PRO A 155 6.20 17.28 1.78
C PRO A 155 6.00 18.49 0.87
N GLY A 156 4.89 18.51 0.15
CA GLY A 156 4.51 19.61 -0.72
C GLY A 156 3.69 20.61 0.07
N GLY A 157 4.35 21.63 0.63
CA GLY A 157 3.81 22.98 0.92
C GLY A 157 2.60 23.16 1.83
N GLY A 158 1.86 22.12 2.20
CA GLY A 158 0.56 22.24 2.87
C GLY A 158 0.52 21.66 4.28
N GLY A 159 1.59 21.90 5.04
CA GLY A 159 1.71 21.52 6.44
C GLY A 159 1.88 20.01 6.67
N SER A 160 2.71 19.65 7.64
CA SER A 160 2.81 18.27 8.11
C SER A 160 3.06 18.26 9.61
N VAL A 161 2.38 17.37 10.32
CA VAL A 161 2.57 17.16 11.75
C VAL A 161 3.33 15.84 11.92
N MET A 162 4.42 15.86 12.67
CA MET A 162 5.08 14.62 13.03
C MET A 162 4.37 14.04 14.26
N VAL A 163 4.06 12.75 14.25
CA VAL A 163 3.42 12.08 15.38
C VAL A 163 4.20 10.83 15.74
N SER A 164 4.24 10.52 17.03
CA SER A 164 4.83 9.31 17.55
C SER A 164 3.75 8.44 18.18
N ALA A 165 3.57 7.25 17.61
CA ALA A 165 2.52 6.32 17.98
C ALA A 165 3.15 5.04 18.56
N ARG A 166 2.43 4.38 19.47
CA ARG A 166 2.86 3.10 20.06
C ARG A 166 1.66 2.25 20.39
N PHE A 167 1.82 0.96 20.20
CA PHE A 167 0.80 0.00 20.58
C PHE A 167 1.43 -1.35 20.91
N HIS A 168 0.66 -2.18 21.57
CA HIS A 168 1.05 -3.51 22.02
C HIS A 168 -0.17 -4.44 21.93
N TYR A 169 0.02 -5.73 22.21
CA TYR A 169 -1.10 -6.66 22.25
C TYR A 169 -2.00 -6.32 23.45
N GLY A 170 -3.24 -5.94 23.19
CA GLY A 170 -4.19 -5.49 24.21
C GLY A 170 -4.50 -3.99 24.18
N GLY A 171 -3.82 -3.19 23.35
CA GLY A 171 -4.19 -1.79 23.14
C GLY A 171 -3.05 -0.88 22.70
N GLU A 172 -3.36 0.41 22.66
CA GLU A 172 -2.48 1.50 22.27
C GLU A 172 -2.00 2.32 23.48
N THR A 173 -0.97 3.14 23.27
CA THR A 173 -0.62 4.23 24.20
C THR A 173 -1.03 5.56 23.57
N PRO A 174 -1.19 6.64 24.37
CA PRO A 174 -1.50 7.95 23.83
C PRO A 174 -0.57 8.37 22.69
N LEU A 175 -1.15 8.94 21.63
CA LEU A 175 -0.42 9.49 20.50
C LEU A 175 0.29 10.79 20.92
N VAL A 176 1.58 10.90 20.63
CA VAL A 176 2.36 12.12 20.95
C VAL A 176 2.57 12.93 19.67
N VAL A 177 2.11 14.18 19.66
CA VAL A 177 2.40 15.13 18.58
C VAL A 177 3.79 15.71 18.80
N LEU A 178 4.62 15.68 17.76
CA LEU A 178 6.00 16.13 17.77
C LEU A 178 6.16 17.41 16.95
N ASP A 179 6.85 18.38 17.55
CA ASP A 179 7.30 19.55 16.82
C ASP A 179 8.36 19.17 15.78
N GLU A 180 8.44 19.95 14.70
CA GLU A 180 9.17 19.67 13.45
C GLU A 180 10.67 19.36 13.61
N ASN A 181 11.24 19.55 14.81
CA ASN A 181 12.65 19.32 15.15
C ASN A 181 12.80 18.22 16.22
N VAL A 182 12.55 16.97 15.87
CA VAL A 182 12.80 15.81 16.75
C VAL A 182 14.30 15.70 17.05
N LYS A 183 14.69 16.20 18.23
CA LYS A 183 16.01 16.02 18.84
C LYS A 183 16.03 14.71 19.62
N SER A 184 17.21 14.16 19.88
CA SER A 184 17.39 12.96 20.73
C SER A 184 16.76 13.08 22.11
N PHE A 185 16.65 14.30 22.66
CA PHE A 185 15.97 14.57 23.93
C PHE A 185 14.48 14.20 23.90
N VAL A 186 13.82 14.47 22.76
CA VAL A 186 12.40 14.16 22.56
C VAL A 186 12.17 12.64 22.53
N CYS A 187 13.09 11.87 21.95
CA CYS A 187 13.03 10.40 21.98
C CYS A 187 13.13 9.85 23.42
N TRP A 188 14.04 10.40 24.23
CA TRP A 188 14.20 9.98 25.62
C TRP A 188 12.95 10.29 26.47
N ASP A 189 12.45 11.52 26.38
CA ASP A 189 11.23 11.96 27.06
C ASP A 189 10.03 11.08 26.70
N ILE A 190 9.87 10.75 25.42
CA ILE A 190 8.78 9.88 24.99
C ILE A 190 8.93 8.45 25.53
N LEU A 191 10.16 7.93 25.60
CA LEU A 191 10.38 6.62 26.20
C LEU A 191 10.04 6.63 27.69
N GLU A 192 10.56 7.60 28.44
CA GLU A 192 10.39 7.73 29.88
C GLU A 192 8.93 7.99 30.29
N ASN A 193 8.25 8.92 29.62
CA ASN A 193 6.95 9.42 30.05
C ASN A 193 5.77 8.74 29.35
N HIS A 194 5.95 8.28 28.11
CA HIS A 194 4.84 7.77 27.29
C HIS A 194 4.94 6.27 26.96
N CYS A 195 6.14 5.71 26.85
CA CYS A 195 6.31 4.30 26.48
C CYS A 195 6.40 3.36 27.69
N LEU A 196 7.45 3.51 28.50
CA LEU A 196 7.80 2.54 29.56
C LEU A 196 6.74 2.44 30.66
N PRO A 197 6.13 3.54 31.15
CA PRO A 197 5.10 3.44 32.19
C PRO A 197 3.87 2.65 31.73
N HIS A 198 3.44 2.85 30.48
CA HIS A 198 2.30 2.14 29.91
C HIS A 198 2.63 0.65 29.69
N ALA A 199 3.80 0.36 29.11
CA ALA A 199 4.25 -1.02 28.92
C ALA A 199 4.34 -1.78 30.26
N ARG A 200 4.87 -1.13 31.31
CA ARG A 200 4.99 -1.73 32.65
C ARG A 200 3.66 -1.97 33.33
N LYS A 201 2.66 -1.13 33.08
CA LYS A 201 1.30 -1.36 33.61
C LYS A 201 0.68 -2.66 33.08
N VAL A 202 1.04 -3.05 31.85
CA VAL A 202 0.46 -4.21 31.16
C VAL A 202 1.31 -5.47 31.33
N TYR A 203 2.64 -5.33 31.22
CA TYR A 203 3.56 -6.47 31.16
C TYR A 203 4.53 -6.56 32.34
N TRP A 204 4.45 -5.64 33.30
CA TRP A 204 5.52 -5.42 34.28
C TRP A 204 6.88 -5.28 33.56
N ASN A 205 7.85 -6.14 33.84
CA ASN A 205 9.14 -6.13 33.16
C ASN A 205 9.26 -7.19 32.05
N ASN A 206 8.16 -7.88 31.70
CA ASN A 206 8.14 -8.93 30.70
C ASN A 206 7.70 -8.40 29.32
N PHE A 207 8.39 -7.39 28.81
CA PHE A 207 8.16 -6.86 27.47
C PHE A 207 9.48 -6.58 26.76
N ARG A 208 9.43 -6.48 25.44
CA ARG A 208 10.56 -6.06 24.61
C ARG A 208 10.15 -4.87 23.77
N LEU A 209 11.09 -3.93 23.62
CA LEU A 209 10.82 -2.69 22.91
C LEU A 209 11.32 -2.79 21.47
N GLN A 210 10.48 -2.43 20.50
CA GLN A 210 10.94 -2.34 19.11
C GLN A 210 11.95 -1.19 18.94
N ASP A 211 13.16 -1.48 18.47
CA ASP A 211 14.17 -0.47 18.13
C ASP A 211 14.29 -0.32 16.60
N TYR A 212 13.68 0.73 16.06
CA TYR A 212 13.72 1.07 14.63
C TYR A 212 15.04 1.73 14.19
N ASN A 213 16.07 1.69 15.04
CA ASN A 213 17.46 1.99 14.69
C ASN A 213 17.63 3.39 14.08
N THR A 214 16.79 4.34 14.52
CA THR A 214 16.85 5.76 14.14
C THR A 214 18.06 6.42 14.77
N ARG A 215 18.46 7.57 14.23
CA ARG A 215 19.59 8.33 14.76
C ARG A 215 19.38 8.72 16.23
N ALA A 216 18.15 9.00 16.64
CA ALA A 216 17.79 9.33 18.02
C ALA A 216 17.98 8.13 18.96
N HIS A 217 17.58 6.93 18.55
CA HIS A 217 17.69 5.70 19.35
C HIS A 217 19.13 5.16 19.45
N ARG A 218 20.01 5.56 18.53
CA ARG A 218 21.43 5.17 18.56
C ARG A 218 22.29 6.00 19.50
N VAL A 219 21.75 7.07 20.09
CA VAL A 219 22.51 7.89 21.04
C VAL A 219 22.82 7.05 22.28
N ALA A 220 24.08 7.09 22.74
CA ALA A 220 24.55 6.30 23.87
C ALA A 220 23.65 6.47 25.11
N ALA A 221 23.25 7.70 25.42
CA ALA A 221 22.36 8.01 26.54
C ALA A 221 21.02 7.27 26.48
N VAL A 222 20.41 7.09 25.29
CA VAL A 222 19.14 6.35 25.17
C VAL A 222 19.36 4.85 25.40
N ARG A 223 20.49 4.30 24.96
CA ARG A 223 20.83 2.89 25.21
C ARG A 223 21.12 2.62 26.68
N GLU A 224 21.94 3.48 27.30
CA GLU A 224 22.24 3.41 28.72
C GLU A 224 20.98 3.53 29.58
N PHE A 225 20.04 4.40 29.18
CA PHE A 225 18.73 4.50 29.83
C PHE A 225 17.92 3.20 29.70
N LEU A 226 17.77 2.64 28.50
CA LEU A 226 17.03 1.39 28.31
C LEU A 226 17.68 0.23 29.09
N ASP A 227 19.01 0.16 29.12
CA ASP A 227 19.76 -0.84 29.89
C ASP A 227 19.54 -0.66 31.39
N ALA A 228 19.58 0.57 31.90
CA ALA A 228 19.30 0.89 33.31
C ALA A 228 17.85 0.55 33.71
N GLU A 229 16.90 0.73 32.79
CA GLU A 229 15.49 0.38 32.99
C GLU A 229 15.21 -1.12 32.78
N GLY A 230 16.23 -1.92 32.42
CA GLY A 230 16.12 -3.37 32.19
C GLY A 230 15.31 -3.73 30.94
N VAL A 231 15.18 -2.81 30.00
CA VAL A 231 14.34 -2.97 28.80
C VAL A 231 15.18 -3.56 27.68
N GLN A 232 14.74 -4.71 27.15
CA GLN A 232 15.44 -5.37 26.04
C GLN A 232 14.96 -4.83 24.69
N PRO A 233 15.81 -4.14 23.91
CA PRO A 233 15.45 -3.74 22.56
C PRO A 233 15.42 -4.94 21.60
N VAL A 234 14.49 -4.90 20.64
CA VAL A 234 14.42 -5.80 19.50
C VAL A 234 14.93 -5.06 18.28
N PRO A 235 16.09 -5.43 17.70
CA PRO A 235 16.59 -4.78 16.50
C PRO A 235 15.57 -4.88 15.37
N TRP A 236 15.19 -3.75 14.80
CA TRP A 236 14.27 -3.67 13.66
C TRP A 236 14.96 -3.04 12.44
N PRO A 237 14.64 -3.49 11.21
CA PRO A 237 15.23 -2.91 10.02
C PRO A 237 14.67 -1.50 9.80
N ALA A 238 15.56 -0.51 9.63
CA ALA A 238 15.14 0.86 9.38
C ALA A 238 14.31 0.99 8.09
N PHE A 239 13.30 1.87 8.09
CA PHE A 239 12.39 2.13 6.96
C PHE A 239 11.66 0.89 6.46
N SER A 240 11.06 0.11 7.36
CA SER A 240 10.41 -1.17 7.02
C SER A 240 8.92 -1.14 7.37
N PRO A 241 8.14 -0.27 6.71
CA PRO A 241 6.71 -0.12 7.00
C PRO A 241 5.96 -1.44 6.83
N ASP A 242 6.39 -2.30 5.90
CA ASP A 242 5.77 -3.61 5.66
C ASP A 242 5.92 -4.60 6.84
N THR A 243 6.91 -4.38 7.71
CA THR A 243 7.22 -5.24 8.86
C THR A 243 6.75 -4.67 10.19
N ASN A 244 6.48 -3.37 10.28
CA ASN A 244 6.01 -2.74 11.50
C ASN A 244 4.47 -2.72 11.47
N PRO A 245 3.78 -3.50 12.31
CA PRO A 245 2.32 -3.57 12.26
C PRO A 245 1.65 -2.22 12.54
N ILE A 246 2.33 -1.27 13.23
CA ILE A 246 1.77 0.06 13.53
C ILE A 246 1.51 0.90 12.28
N GLU A 247 2.33 0.68 11.23
CA GLU A 247 2.21 1.40 9.96
C GLU A 247 0.93 1.00 9.24
N ARG A 248 0.42 -0.22 9.46
CA ARG A 248 -0.89 -0.64 8.96
C ARG A 248 -2.02 0.05 9.71
N THR A 249 -1.91 0.19 11.03
CA THR A 249 -2.89 0.91 11.85
C THR A 249 -2.95 2.37 11.43
N ILE A 250 -1.81 3.07 11.42
CA ILE A 250 -1.66 4.47 11.00
C ILE A 250 -2.12 4.65 9.54
N PHE A 251 -1.79 3.75 8.62
CA PHE A 251 -2.21 3.90 7.22
C PHE A 251 -3.71 3.64 6.99
N LEU A 252 -4.34 2.77 7.80
CA LEU A 252 -5.76 2.43 7.68
C LEU A 252 -6.67 3.40 8.43
N SER A 253 -6.29 3.85 9.63
CA SER A 253 -7.07 4.81 10.42
C SER A 253 -6.99 6.24 9.89
N LEU A 254 -5.96 6.56 9.09
CA LEU A 254 -5.65 7.92 8.63
C LEU A 254 -5.89 8.13 7.12
N GLN A 255 -6.91 7.47 6.57
CA GLN A 255 -7.35 7.69 5.19
C GLN A 255 -8.17 8.97 5.02
N GLU A 256 -8.75 9.50 6.10
CA GLU A 256 -9.60 10.69 6.08
C GLU A 256 -9.07 11.74 7.06
N PHE A 257 -8.88 12.96 6.53
CA PHE A 257 -8.59 14.19 7.27
C PHE A 257 -9.44 14.27 8.54
N ASP A 258 -8.81 14.38 9.71
CA ASP A 258 -9.52 14.67 10.94
C ASP A 258 -8.63 15.41 11.93
N TRP A 259 -9.16 16.48 12.50
CA TRP A 259 -8.52 17.22 13.59
C TRP A 259 -8.49 16.39 14.89
N ASN A 260 -9.32 15.34 14.96
CA ASN A 260 -9.46 14.45 16.10
C ASN A 260 -8.55 13.21 15.99
N LEU A 261 -7.33 13.40 15.48
CA LEU A 261 -6.35 12.33 15.28
C LEU A 261 -6.12 11.51 16.56
N THR A 262 -5.99 12.19 17.71
CA THR A 262 -5.82 11.56 19.01
C THR A 262 -7.07 10.76 19.41
N GLU A 263 -8.28 11.31 19.23
CA GLU A 263 -9.51 10.59 19.58
C GLU A 263 -9.71 9.34 18.71
N LYS A 264 -9.37 9.40 17.42
CA LYS A 264 -9.42 8.23 16.53
C LYS A 264 -8.41 7.16 16.93
N TRP A 265 -7.24 7.59 17.40
CA TRP A 265 -6.21 6.70 17.90
C TRP A 265 -6.68 5.99 19.18
N ASP A 266 -7.23 6.74 20.13
CA ASP A 266 -7.75 6.22 21.39
C ASP A 266 -9.04 5.38 21.21
N ALA A 267 -9.72 5.52 20.07
CA ALA A 267 -10.91 4.75 19.72
C ALA A 267 -10.61 3.50 18.87
N LEU A 268 -9.33 3.12 18.69
CA LEU A 268 -8.97 1.94 17.91
C LEU A 268 -9.53 0.66 18.58
N PRO A 269 -10.26 -0.19 17.84
CA PRO A 269 -10.72 -1.46 18.40
C PRO A 269 -9.54 -2.35 18.78
N ILE A 270 -9.49 -2.78 20.05
CA ILE A 270 -8.45 -3.69 20.57
C ILE A 270 -8.34 -4.96 19.72
N ASP A 271 -9.47 -5.49 19.21
CA ASP A 271 -9.47 -6.66 18.34
C ASP A 271 -8.70 -6.44 17.03
N ASP A 272 -8.76 -5.23 16.47
CA ASP A 272 -8.03 -4.91 15.23
C ASP A 272 -6.55 -4.74 15.51
N ILE A 273 -6.19 -4.12 16.64
CA ILE A 273 -4.82 -4.09 17.16
C ILE A 273 -4.27 -5.51 17.33
N ASN A 274 -5.02 -6.39 18.00
CA ASN A 274 -4.59 -7.75 18.28
C ASN A 274 -4.43 -8.56 16.98
N LYS A 275 -5.33 -8.41 16.01
CA LYS A 275 -5.19 -9.03 14.67
C LYS A 275 -3.90 -8.57 13.97
N LEU A 276 -3.48 -7.32 14.14
CA LEU A 276 -2.23 -6.84 13.55
C LEU A 276 -1.01 -7.53 14.19
N VAL A 277 -0.97 -7.63 15.51
CA VAL A 277 0.08 -8.38 16.22
C VAL A 277 0.04 -9.87 15.85
N ASP A 278 -1.16 -10.45 15.76
CA ASP A 278 -1.38 -11.85 15.40
C ASP A 278 -1.07 -12.16 13.92
N SER A 279 -0.96 -11.13 13.08
CA SER A 279 -0.51 -11.25 11.69
C SER A 279 1.01 -11.26 11.53
N MET A 280 1.75 -11.03 12.61
CA MET A 280 3.20 -11.20 12.62
C MET A 280 3.54 -12.69 12.42
N PRO A 281 4.72 -12.99 11.82
CA PRO A 281 5.17 -14.37 11.57
C PRO A 281 5.15 -15.25 12.82
#